data_AF-A0A934NX92-F1
#
_entry.id   AF-A0A934NX92-F1
#
_cell.length_a   1.000
_cell.length_b   1.000
_cell.length_c   1.000
_cell.angle_alpha   90.00
_cell.angle_beta   90.00
_cell.angle_gamma   90.00
#
_symmetry.space_group_name_H-M   'P 1'
#
loop_
_entity.id
_entity.type
_entity.pdbx_description
1 polymer ?
#
loop_
_entity_poly.entity_id
_entity_poly.type
_entity_poly.pdbx_seq_one_letter_code
_entity_poly.pdbx_strand_id
1 'polypeptide(L)' 'MFLTTPEFLPQHRSQRQQTLELITAAEARGQKRLVEMNRQVLGNRDIIIDSLDTPTAEPEATEHAI' A
#
# COMPACT_ATOMS: atom_id res chain seq x y z
N MET A 1 13.38 -4.40 -2.20
CA MET A 1 12.52 -5.42 -2.83
C MET A 1 11.17 -5.38 -2.13
N PHE A 2 10.06 -5.25 -2.88
CA PHE A 2 8.71 -5.29 -2.30
C PHE A 2 8.24 -6.74 -2.29
N LEU A 3 8.03 -7.31 -1.09
CA LEU A 3 7.49 -8.65 -0.92
C LEU A 3 5.99 -8.52 -0.63
N THR A 4 5.17 -8.87 -1.63
CA THR A 4 3.71 -8.85 -1.56
C THR A 4 3.20 -10.26 -1.38
N THR A 5 3.66 -10.93 -0.33
CA THR A 5 3.11 -12.23 0.08
C THR A 5 2.26 -12.04 1.35
N PRO A 6 1.25 -12.89 1.58
CA PRO A 6 0.31 -12.73 2.71
C PRO A 6 1.00 -12.68 4.08
N GLU A 7 2.18 -13.29 4.22
CA GLU A 7 2.97 -13.29 5.45
C GLU A 7 3.44 -11.87 5.87
N PHE A 8 3.46 -10.93 4.93
CA PHE A 8 3.85 -9.54 5.18
C PHE A 8 2.65 -8.60 5.37
N LEU A 9 1.40 -9.10 5.42
CA LEU A 9 0.21 -8.27 5.65
C LEU A 9 0.32 -7.34 6.87
N PRO A 10 0.86 -7.78 8.03
CA PRO A 10 1.05 -6.90 9.18
C PRO A 10 2.02 -5.75 8.88
N GLN A 11 3.05 -6.00 8.09
CA GLN A 11 4.03 -4.99 7.68
C GLN A 11 3.40 -3.99 6.71
N HIS A 12 2.57 -4.45 5.76
CA HIS A 12 1.80 -3.57 4.86
C HIS A 12 0.82 -2.67 5.63
N ARG A 13 0.13 -3.20 6.63
CA ARG A 13 -0.75 -2.41 7.53
C ARG A 13 0.04 -1.36 8.33
N SER A 14 1.20 -1.72 8.88
CA SER A 14 2.09 -0.76 9.57
C SER A 14 2.59 0.34 8.63
N GLN A 15 3.00 -0.05 7.42
CA GLN A 15 3.41 0.86 6.36
C GLN A 15 2.27 1.84 5.99
N ARG A 16 1.05 1.35 5.82
CA ARG A 16 -0.15 2.18 5.59
C ARG A 16 -0.34 3.23 6.68
N GLN A 17 -0.21 2.83 7.95
CA GLN A 17 -0.31 3.74 9.09
C GLN A 17 0.75 4.85 9.04
N GLN A 18 2.00 4.50 8.73
CA GLN A 18 3.07 5.50 8.58
C GLN A 18 2.78 6.49 7.45
N THR A 19 2.20 6.05 6.33
CA THR A 19 1.77 6.95 5.23
C THR A 19 0.67 7.90 5.68
N LEU A 20 -0.29 7.44 6.49
CA LEU A 20 -1.33 8.31 7.05
C LEU A 20 -0.76 9.40 7.96
N GLU A 21 0.23 9.07 8.78
CA GLU A 21 0.93 10.04 9.63
C GLU A 21 1.68 11.09 8.79
N LEU A 22 2.35 10.66 7.72
CA LEU A 22 3.01 11.57 6.78
C LEU A 22 2.03 12.51 6.07
N ILE A 23 0.87 12.00 5.64
CA ILE A 23 -0.21 12.83 5.06
C ILE A 23 -0.67 13.86 6.08
N THR A 24 -0.97 13.44 7.31
CA THR A 24 -1.45 14.32 8.38
C THR A 24 -0.43 15.44 8.68
N ALA A 25 0.85 15.08 8.77
CA ALA A 25 1.93 16.06 8.98
C ALA A 25 2.10 17.02 7.78
N ALA A 26 1.98 16.52 6.56
CA ALA A 26 2.06 17.34 5.34
C ALA A 26 0.86 18.28 5.20
N GLU A 27 -0.35 17.85 5.58
CA GLU A 27 -1.55 18.67 5.63
C GLU A 27 -1.41 19.81 6.63
N ALA A 28 -0.96 19.50 7.86
CA ALA A 28 -0.71 20.51 8.89
C ALA A 28 0.33 21.56 8.47
N ARG A 29 1.28 21.18 7.60
CA ARG A 29 2.33 22.06 7.04
C ARG A 29 1.91 22.75 5.73
N GLY A 30 0.69 22.51 5.22
CA GLY A 30 0.21 23.09 3.96
C GLY A 30 0.92 22.55 2.70
N GLN A 31 1.59 21.41 2.78
CA GLN A 31 2.40 20.83 1.71
C GLN A 31 1.55 20.05 0.69
N LYS A 32 0.69 20.76 -0.05
CA LYS A 32 -0.34 20.17 -0.93
C LYS A 32 0.17 19.07 -1.88
N ARG A 33 1.33 19.29 -2.51
CA ARG A 33 1.90 18.30 -3.44
C ARG A 33 2.32 17.00 -2.73
N LEU A 34 2.88 17.11 -1.53
CA LEU A 34 3.25 15.93 -0.73
C LEU A 34 2.01 15.19 -0.25
N VAL A 35 0.95 15.89 0.14
CA VAL A 35 -0.34 15.29 0.50
C VAL A 35 -0.90 14.48 -0.66
N GLU A 36 -0.94 15.06 -1.86
CA GLU A 36 -1.44 14.40 -3.06
C GLU A 36 -0.65 13.13 -3.39
N MET A 37 0.68 13.22 -3.41
CA MET A 37 1.54 12.07 -3.70
C MET A 37 1.37 10.96 -2.66
N ASN A 38 1.33 11.31 -1.37
CA ASN A 38 1.16 10.31 -0.32
C ASN A 38 -0.24 9.68 -0.34
N ARG A 39 -1.30 10.41 -0.74
CA ARG A 39 -2.64 9.84 -0.94
C ARG A 39 -2.67 8.82 -2.08
N GLN A 40 -1.97 9.08 -3.17
CA GLN A 40 -1.84 8.11 -4.27
C GLN A 40 -1.10 6.85 -3.79
N VAL A 41 -0.01 7.00 -3.04
CA VAL A 41 0.72 5.88 -2.44
C VAL A 41 -0.15 5.10 -1.45
N LEU A 42 -0.98 5.79 -0.67
CA LEU A 42 -1.92 5.17 0.28
C LEU A 42 -2.96 4.33 -0.45
N GLY A 43 -3.57 4.85 -1.52
CA GLY A 43 -4.54 4.10 -2.32
C GLY A 43 -3.94 2.84 -2.96
N ASN A 44 -2.71 2.93 -3.48
CA ASN A 44 -2.02 1.75 -4.01
C ASN A 44 -1.73 0.70 -2.92
N ARG A 45 -1.43 1.13 -1.69
CA ARG A 45 -1.22 0.22 -0.55
C ARG A 45 -2.50 -0.44 -0.09
N ASP A 46 -3.61 0.28 -0.10
CA ASP A 46 -4.93 -0.27 0.25
C ASP A 46 -5.31 -1.39 -0.74
N ILE A 47 -5.09 -1.19 -2.05
CA ILE A 47 -5.30 -2.24 -3.06
C ILE A 47 -4.45 -3.50 -2.79
N ILE A 48 -3.18 -3.33 -2.42
CA ILE A 48 -2.28 -4.46 -2.11
C ILE A 48 -2.75 -5.19 -0.84
N ILE A 49 -3.12 -4.45 0.21
CA ILE A 49 -3.62 -5.04 1.45
C ILE A 49 -4.92 -5.80 1.16
N ASP A 50 -5.86 -5.21 0.46
CA ASP A 50 -7.14 -5.83 0.10
C ASP A 50 -6.92 -7.11 -0.71
N SER A 51 -6.04 -7.08 -1.71
CA SER A 51 -5.69 -8.25 -2.54
C SER A 51 -5.07 -9.39 -1.73
N LEU A 52 -4.36 -9.09 -0.64
CA LEU A 52 -3.72 -10.08 0.22
C LEU A 52 -4.63 -10.54 1.38
N ASP A 53 -5.64 -9.74 1.77
CA ASP A 53 -6.60 -10.02 2.84
C ASP A 53 -7.80 -10.82 2.31
N THR A 54 -8.13 -10.69 1.02
CA THR A 54 -8.99 -11.69 0.36
C THR A 54 -8.27 -13.03 0.34
N PRO A 55 -8.86 -14.11 0.89
CA PRO A 55 -8.34 -15.45 0.69
C PRO A 55 -8.45 -15.76 -0.80
N THR A 56 -7.36 -15.53 -1.53
CA THR A 56 -7.22 -15.90 -2.92
C THR A 56 -7.47 -17.39 -3.03
N ALA A 57 -8.61 -17.77 -3.60
CA ALA A 57 -8.70 -19.00 -4.36
C ALA A 57 -7.55 -18.95 -5.37
N GLU A 58 -6.61 -19.87 -5.19
CA GLU A 58 -5.39 -20.15 -5.96
C GLU A 58 -5.03 -19.18 -7.10
N PRO A 59 -3.85 -18.54 -7.06
CA PRO A 59 -3.39 -17.76 -8.20
C PRO A 59 -3.02 -18.72 -9.34
N GLU A 60 -3.78 -18.71 -10.42
CA GLU A 60 -3.30 -19.23 -11.70
C GLU A 60 -2.06 -18.41 -12.08
N ALA A 61 -0.91 -19.08 -12.08
CA ALA A 61 0.39 -18.49 -12.37
C ALA A 61 0.38 -17.89 -13.79
N THR A 62 0.06 -16.60 -13.90
CA THR A 62 0.27 -15.86 -15.13
C THR A 62 1.75 -15.51 -15.19
N GLU A 63 2.49 -16.40 -15.85
CA GLU A 63 3.83 -16.20 -16.36
C GLU A 63 3.88 -14.86 -17.13
N HIS A 64 4.47 -13.83 -16.52
CA HIS A 64 4.86 -12.64 -17.26
C HIS A 64 6.07 -13.01 -18.13
N ALA A 65 5.77 -13.44 -19.35
CA ALA A 65 6.77 -13.64 -20.39
C ALA A 65 7.44 -12.30 -20.74
N ILE A 66 8.77 -12.36 -20.80
CA ILE A 66 9.73 -11.33 -21.23
C ILE A 66 9.55 -10.93 -22.70
#